data_AF-A0A5C9E251-F1
#
_entry.id   AF-A0A5C9E251-F1
#
_cell.length_a   1.000
_cell.length_b   1.000
_cell.length_c   1.000
_cell.angle_alpha   90.00
_cell.angle_beta   90.00
_cell.angle_gamma   90.00
#
_symmetry.space_group_name_H-M   'P 1'
#
loop_
_entity.id
_entity.type
_entity.pdbx_description
1 polymer ?
#
loop_
_entity_poly.entity_id
_entity_poly.type
_entity_poly.pdbx_seq_one_letter_code
_entity_poly.pdbx_strand_id
1 'polypeptide(L)'
;MKGSELLLLISKARNCFDQGLALNNQTKIIEALEIGLEIRRFLDSADSETLERLASEIDQFRHLDGGLNSFIYNCMKLTGKFEDMLPYLEKTVQYLQNDQNPDLWRQLGLLYMVQKQDLDKACEAWKRAINLDNTLVGKFPGLNVVYVYDAMKSQGKDVTYKIIYADLESGDFSVELSANGN
;
A
#
# COMPACT_ATOMS: atom_id res chain seq x y z
N MET A 1 -22.96 -12.11 7.15
CA MET A 1 -22.67 -11.31 8.35
C MET A 1 -23.74 -10.24 8.52
N LYS A 2 -24.21 -9.99 9.74
CA LYS A 2 -25.05 -8.80 10.06
C LYS A 2 -24.17 -7.64 10.54
N GLY A 3 -24.68 -6.42 10.60
CA GLY A 3 -23.90 -5.23 10.97
C GLY A 3 -23.31 -5.30 12.38
N SER A 4 -24.03 -5.84 13.36
CA SER A 4 -23.52 -6.04 14.73
C SER A 4 -22.31 -6.99 14.79
N GLU A 5 -22.33 -8.04 13.98
CA GLU A 5 -21.24 -9.01 13.86
C GLU A 5 -20.01 -8.37 13.20
N LEU A 6 -20.22 -7.58 12.14
CA LEU A 6 -19.16 -6.81 11.49
C LEU A 6 -18.52 -5.79 12.44
N LEU A 7 -19.34 -5.05 13.21
CA LEU A 7 -18.85 -4.10 14.21
C LEU A 7 -18.05 -4.77 15.32
N LEU A 8 -18.43 -5.99 15.72
CA LEU A 8 -17.68 -6.78 16.69
C LEU A 8 -16.29 -7.16 16.14
N LEU A 9 -16.22 -7.64 14.90
CA LEU A 9 -14.93 -7.95 14.25
C LEU A 9 -14.05 -6.71 14.09
N ILE A 10 -14.61 -5.59 13.66
CA ILE A 10 -13.88 -4.31 13.57
C ILE A 10 -13.32 -3.91 14.94
N SER A 11 -14.13 -4.01 15.98
CA SER A 11 -13.72 -3.67 17.36
C SER A 11 -12.62 -4.60 17.86
N LYS A 12 -12.73 -5.90 17.57
CA LYS A 12 -11.70 -6.90 17.90
C LYS A 12 -10.38 -6.61 17.18
N ALA A 13 -10.44 -6.37 15.86
CA ALA A 13 -9.26 -6.06 15.05
C ALA A 13 -8.51 -4.84 15.60
N ARG A 14 -9.23 -3.75 15.90
CA ARG A 14 -8.66 -2.54 16.50
C ARG A 14 -8.04 -2.81 17.87
N ASN A 15 -8.74 -3.52 18.76
CA ASN A 15 -8.22 -3.83 20.08
C ASN A 15 -6.92 -4.66 20.00
N CYS A 16 -6.88 -5.69 19.15
CA CYS A 16 -5.67 -6.47 18.93
C CYS A 16 -4.53 -5.59 18.38
N PHE A 17 -4.82 -4.71 17.43
CA PHE A 17 -3.82 -3.79 16.88
C PHE A 17 -3.25 -2.86 17.95
N ASP A 18 -4.11 -2.21 18.73
CA ASP A 18 -3.72 -1.27 19.79
C ASP A 18 -2.89 -1.96 20.88
N GLN A 19 -3.29 -3.17 21.29
CA GLN A 19 -2.51 -4.00 22.21
C GLN A 19 -1.16 -4.40 21.62
N GLY A 20 -1.14 -4.75 20.33
CA GLY A 20 0.08 -5.09 19.60
C GLY A 20 1.08 -3.95 19.59
N LEU A 21 0.62 -2.72 19.33
CA LEU A 21 1.46 -1.53 19.38
C LEU A 21 1.91 -1.20 20.82
N ALA A 22 0.99 -1.17 21.77
CA ALA A 22 1.28 -0.77 23.15
C ALA A 22 2.25 -1.73 23.86
N LEU A 23 2.21 -3.02 23.52
CA LEU A 23 3.02 -4.07 24.15
C LEU A 23 4.17 -4.54 23.27
N ASN A 24 4.38 -3.92 22.09
CA ASN A 24 5.30 -4.39 21.06
C ASN A 24 5.12 -5.90 20.75
N ASN A 25 3.87 -6.34 20.66
CA ASN A 25 3.49 -7.73 20.51
C ASN A 25 3.08 -8.02 19.07
N GLN A 26 4.01 -8.56 18.29
CA GLN A 26 3.79 -8.87 16.87
C GLN A 26 2.67 -9.88 16.65
N THR A 27 2.47 -10.85 17.55
CA THR A 27 1.37 -11.83 17.45
C THR A 27 0.01 -11.15 17.48
N LYS A 28 -0.14 -10.07 18.27
CA LYS A 28 -1.38 -9.30 18.33
C LYS A 28 -1.64 -8.50 17.05
N ILE A 29 -0.59 -7.99 16.41
CA ILE A 29 -0.70 -7.33 15.10
C ILE A 29 -1.05 -8.35 14.00
N ILE A 30 -0.51 -9.58 14.09
CA ILE A 30 -0.88 -10.67 13.18
C ILE A 30 -2.35 -11.07 13.36
N GLU A 31 -2.83 -11.20 14.60
CA GLU A 31 -4.26 -11.46 14.87
C GLU A 31 -5.14 -10.33 14.29
N ALA A 32 -4.72 -9.08 14.46
CA ALA A 32 -5.41 -7.91 13.89
C ALA A 32 -5.46 -7.97 12.35
N LEU A 33 -4.35 -8.34 11.71
CA LEU A 33 -4.26 -8.53 10.26
C LEU A 33 -5.24 -9.62 9.77
N GLU A 34 -5.25 -10.77 10.44
CA GLU A 34 -6.10 -11.91 10.06
C GLU A 34 -7.58 -11.54 10.09
N ILE A 35 -8.02 -10.82 11.12
CA ILE A 35 -9.40 -10.32 11.23
C ILE A 35 -9.69 -9.28 10.14
N GLY A 36 -8.76 -8.35 9.87
CA GLY A 36 -8.90 -7.38 8.78
C GLY A 36 -9.09 -8.05 7.41
N LEU A 37 -8.28 -9.06 7.12
CA LEU A 37 -8.39 -9.86 5.90
C LEU A 37 -9.69 -10.67 5.84
N GLU A 38 -10.19 -11.17 6.97
CA GLU A 38 -11.49 -11.83 7.06
C GLU A 38 -12.64 -10.89 6.69
N ILE A 39 -12.66 -9.69 7.27
CA ILE A 39 -13.64 -8.66 6.93
C ILE A 39 -13.57 -8.34 5.45
N ARG A 40 -12.36 -8.16 4.90
CA ARG A 40 -12.16 -7.86 3.47
C ARG A 40 -12.74 -8.95 2.57
N ARG A 41 -12.41 -10.22 2.84
CA ARG A 41 -12.94 -11.37 2.08
C ARG A 41 -14.47 -11.39 2.11
N PHE A 42 -15.07 -11.15 3.27
CA PHE A 42 -16.52 -11.05 3.39
C PHE A 42 -17.07 -9.93 2.49
N LEU A 43 -16.53 -8.71 2.59
CA LEU A 43 -16.99 -7.56 1.80
C LEU A 43 -16.80 -7.75 0.29
N ASP A 44 -15.73 -8.43 -0.15
CA ASP A 44 -15.51 -8.73 -1.58
C ASP A 44 -16.48 -9.77 -2.12
N SER A 45 -16.96 -10.69 -1.27
CA SER A 45 -17.92 -11.74 -1.65
C SER A 45 -19.39 -11.36 -1.45
N ALA A 46 -19.66 -10.24 -0.77
CA ALA A 46 -21.00 -9.80 -0.44
C ALA A 46 -21.72 -9.25 -1.68
N ASP A 47 -22.98 -9.63 -1.86
CA ASP A 47 -23.85 -9.06 -2.88
C ASP A 47 -24.27 -7.63 -2.54
N SER A 48 -24.83 -6.92 -3.53
CA SER A 48 -25.26 -5.53 -3.38
C SER A 48 -26.32 -5.37 -2.29
N GLU A 49 -27.27 -6.32 -2.18
CA GLU A 49 -28.31 -6.29 -1.15
C GLU A 49 -27.71 -6.35 0.27
N THR A 50 -26.72 -7.22 0.49
CA THR A 50 -26.01 -7.31 1.76
C THR A 50 -25.25 -6.03 2.07
N LEU A 51 -24.58 -5.44 1.08
CA LEU A 51 -23.84 -4.18 1.27
C LEU A 51 -24.78 -3.00 1.56
N GLU A 52 -25.93 -2.92 0.90
CA GLU A 52 -26.97 -1.92 1.17
C GLU A 52 -27.54 -2.06 2.58
N ARG A 53 -27.83 -3.29 3.01
CA ARG A 53 -28.26 -3.56 4.38
C ARG A 53 -27.23 -3.08 5.39
N LEU A 54 -25.96 -3.44 5.22
CA LEU A 54 -24.88 -2.99 6.11
C LEU A 54 -24.73 -1.48 6.11
N ALA A 55 -24.88 -0.83 4.96
CA ALA A 55 -24.84 0.63 4.85
C ALA A 55 -25.99 1.33 5.60
N SER A 56 -27.14 0.66 5.76
CA SER A 56 -28.25 1.17 6.59
C SER A 56 -28.07 0.92 8.10
N GLU A 57 -27.34 -0.15 8.46
CA GLU A 57 -27.11 -0.53 9.87
C GLU A 57 -25.91 0.20 10.47
N ILE A 58 -24.96 0.64 9.65
CA ILE A 58 -23.68 1.22 10.06
C ILE A 58 -23.48 2.59 9.40
N ASP A 59 -23.61 3.65 10.19
CA ASP A 59 -23.53 5.06 9.76
C ASP A 59 -22.28 5.38 8.91
N GLN A 60 -21.12 4.83 9.29
CA GLN A 60 -19.84 5.07 8.61
C GLN A 60 -19.42 3.96 7.64
N PHE A 61 -20.33 3.06 7.24
CA PHE A 61 -20.00 1.93 6.38
C PHE A 61 -19.34 2.36 5.07
N ARG A 62 -19.77 3.49 4.50
CA ARG A 62 -19.21 4.03 3.24
C ARG A 62 -17.73 4.40 3.34
N HIS A 63 -17.22 4.67 4.54
CA HIS A 63 -15.81 4.95 4.79
C HIS A 63 -15.03 3.71 5.25
N LEU A 64 -15.73 2.61 5.54
CA LEU A 64 -15.12 1.38 6.04
C LEU A 64 -14.09 0.84 5.05
N ASP A 65 -14.38 0.89 3.76
CA ASP A 65 -13.50 0.32 2.73
C ASP A 65 -12.08 0.93 2.80
N GLY A 66 -11.97 2.25 2.93
CA GLY A 66 -10.67 2.91 2.98
C GLY A 66 -9.94 2.75 4.28
N GLY A 67 -10.68 2.86 5.39
CA GLY A 67 -10.13 2.58 6.71
C GLY A 67 -9.60 1.15 6.80
N LEU A 68 -10.32 0.18 6.22
CA LEU A 68 -9.95 -1.23 6.23
C LEU A 68 -8.70 -1.51 5.38
N ASN A 69 -8.62 -0.97 4.16
CA ASN A 69 -7.43 -1.16 3.33
C ASN A 69 -6.18 -0.53 3.97
N SER A 70 -6.33 0.68 4.54
CA SER A 70 -5.25 1.36 5.26
C SER A 70 -4.80 0.55 6.49
N PHE A 71 -5.77 -0.01 7.23
CA PHE A 71 -5.51 -0.85 8.39
C PHE A 71 -4.76 -2.13 8.02
N ILE A 72 -5.23 -2.85 7.00
CA ILE A 72 -4.56 -4.08 6.51
C ILE A 72 -3.14 -3.76 6.07
N TYR A 73 -2.96 -2.71 5.25
CA TYR A 73 -1.65 -2.24 4.81
C TYR A 73 -0.69 -1.97 6.00
N ASN A 74 -1.16 -1.25 7.02
CA ASN A 74 -0.36 -0.94 8.20
C ASN A 74 0.04 -2.21 8.97
N CYS A 75 -0.89 -3.14 9.17
CA CYS A 75 -0.58 -4.41 9.81
C CYS A 75 0.44 -5.23 9.01
N MET A 76 0.29 -5.32 7.69
CA MET A 76 1.23 -6.01 6.81
C MET A 76 2.63 -5.40 6.91
N LYS A 77 2.73 -4.07 6.89
CA LYS A 77 4.00 -3.33 7.03
C LYS A 77 4.68 -3.64 8.37
N LEU A 78 3.93 -3.56 9.47
CA LEU A 78 4.46 -3.82 10.82
C LEU A 78 4.83 -5.28 11.06
N THR A 79 4.28 -6.21 10.28
CA THR A 79 4.55 -7.64 10.42
C THR A 79 5.54 -8.16 9.38
N GLY A 80 6.03 -7.30 8.48
CA GLY A 80 6.95 -7.68 7.39
C GLY A 80 6.32 -8.57 6.32
N LYS A 81 4.99 -8.66 6.26
CA LYS A 81 4.25 -9.50 5.30
C LYS A 81 3.99 -8.72 4.02
N PHE A 82 4.98 -8.65 3.15
CA PHE A 82 4.93 -7.79 1.97
C PHE A 82 4.30 -8.45 0.75
N GLU A 83 4.23 -9.77 0.67
CA GLU A 83 3.99 -10.56 -0.55
C GLU A 83 2.72 -10.14 -1.32
N ASP A 84 1.66 -9.78 -0.60
CA ASP A 84 0.35 -9.39 -1.18
C ASP A 84 -0.07 -7.97 -0.79
N MET A 85 0.87 -7.10 -0.44
CA MET A 85 0.58 -5.77 0.10
C MET A 85 0.05 -4.77 -0.94
N LEU A 86 0.48 -4.89 -2.21
CA LEU A 86 0.16 -3.93 -3.27
C LEU A 86 -1.34 -3.59 -3.41
N PRO A 87 -2.28 -4.55 -3.52
CA PRO A 87 -3.70 -4.23 -3.69
C PRO A 87 -4.28 -3.40 -2.54
N TYR A 88 -3.77 -3.57 -1.32
CA TYR A 88 -4.21 -2.80 -0.16
C TYR A 88 -3.64 -1.39 -0.19
N LEU A 89 -2.37 -1.22 -0.58
CA LEU A 89 -1.78 0.10 -0.72
C LEU A 89 -2.39 0.90 -1.88
N GLU A 90 -2.65 0.26 -3.02
CA GLU A 90 -3.36 0.87 -4.16
C GLU A 90 -4.71 1.45 -3.74
N LYS A 91 -5.52 0.67 -3.00
CA LYS A 91 -6.78 1.16 -2.45
C LYS A 91 -6.57 2.23 -1.38
N THR A 92 -5.53 2.11 -0.55
CA THR A 92 -5.21 3.08 0.51
C THR A 92 -4.93 4.47 -0.04
N VAL A 93 -4.14 4.59 -1.10
CA VAL A 93 -3.78 5.90 -1.69
C VAL A 93 -4.94 6.58 -2.43
N GLN A 94 -5.98 5.84 -2.84
CA GLN A 94 -7.16 6.40 -3.51
C GLN A 94 -8.04 7.25 -2.56
N TYR A 95 -7.85 7.14 -1.25
CA TYR A 95 -8.56 7.98 -0.28
C TYR A 95 -7.88 9.35 -0.19
N LEU A 96 -8.66 10.42 -0.37
CA LEU A 96 -8.15 11.80 -0.50
C LEU A 96 -7.18 12.23 0.60
N GLN A 97 -7.39 11.80 1.85
CA GLN A 97 -6.51 12.11 2.97
C GLN A 97 -5.13 11.41 2.86
N ASN A 98 -5.09 10.25 2.22
CA ASN A 98 -3.90 9.44 2.04
C ASN A 98 -3.14 9.77 0.75
N ASP A 99 -3.82 10.23 -0.31
CA ASP A 99 -3.18 10.67 -1.56
C ASP A 99 -2.14 11.79 -1.34
N GLN A 100 -2.27 12.56 -0.26
CA GLN A 100 -1.33 13.63 0.09
C GLN A 100 -0.13 13.13 0.92
N ASN A 101 -0.02 11.81 1.17
CA ASN A 101 1.09 11.23 1.92
C ASN A 101 2.21 10.75 0.97
N PRO A 102 3.35 11.45 0.92
CA PRO A 102 4.45 11.10 0.01
C PRO A 102 5.05 9.72 0.30
N ASP A 103 5.06 9.27 1.55
CA ASP A 103 5.61 7.95 1.91
C ASP A 103 4.76 6.80 1.37
N LEU A 104 3.43 6.97 1.27
CA LEU A 104 2.56 5.94 0.67
C LEU A 104 2.84 5.79 -0.82
N TRP A 105 2.99 6.90 -1.55
CA TRP A 105 3.36 6.89 -2.96
C TRP A 105 4.76 6.31 -3.20
N ARG A 106 5.69 6.62 -2.29
CA ARG A 106 7.04 6.06 -2.32
C ARG A 106 7.03 4.54 -2.19
N GLN A 107 6.28 4.03 -1.21
CA GLN A 107 6.14 2.59 -1.00
C GLN A 107 5.34 1.92 -2.12
N LEU A 108 4.34 2.60 -2.68
CA LEU A 108 3.57 2.08 -3.81
C LEU A 108 4.46 1.82 -5.02
N GLY A 109 5.37 2.75 -5.34
CA GLY A 109 6.30 2.54 -6.45
C GLY A 109 7.25 1.35 -6.22
N LEU A 110 7.72 1.18 -4.98
CA LEU A 110 8.56 0.05 -4.62
C LEU A 110 7.83 -1.29 -4.76
N LEU A 111 6.56 -1.36 -4.33
CA LEU A 111 5.74 -2.56 -4.47
C LEU A 111 5.42 -2.86 -5.95
N TYR A 112 5.15 -1.85 -6.79
CA TYR A 112 4.98 -2.07 -8.23
C TYR A 112 6.23 -2.68 -8.87
N MET A 113 7.40 -2.12 -8.53
CA MET A 113 8.67 -2.62 -9.05
C MET A 113 8.94 -4.06 -8.60
N VAL A 114 8.74 -4.39 -7.32
CA VAL A 114 9.10 -5.72 -6.79
C VAL A 114 8.04 -6.79 -7.10
N GLN A 115 6.75 -6.47 -6.99
CA GLN A 115 5.68 -7.48 -7.12
C GLN A 115 5.13 -7.62 -8.54
N LYS A 116 5.20 -6.55 -9.35
CA LYS A 116 4.65 -6.54 -10.71
C LYS A 116 5.72 -6.40 -11.78
N GLN A 117 6.96 -6.15 -11.38
CA GLN A 117 8.05 -5.83 -12.28
C GLN A 117 7.71 -4.66 -13.23
N ASP A 118 6.86 -3.74 -12.77
CA ASP A 118 6.33 -2.62 -13.55
C ASP A 118 7.05 -1.34 -13.16
N LEU A 119 8.16 -1.06 -13.85
CA LEU A 119 8.97 0.15 -13.60
C LEU A 119 8.23 1.43 -14.01
N ASP A 120 7.36 1.36 -15.01
CA ASP A 120 6.63 2.52 -15.51
C ASP A 120 5.69 3.04 -14.41
N LYS A 121 4.88 2.15 -13.80
CA LYS A 121 4.05 2.51 -12.64
C LYS A 121 4.87 2.85 -11.40
N ALA A 122 6.01 2.19 -11.19
CA ALA A 122 6.90 2.52 -10.08
C ALA A 122 7.37 3.97 -10.16
N CYS A 123 7.85 4.38 -11.35
CA CYS A 123 8.27 5.74 -11.63
C CYS A 123 7.13 6.75 -11.52
N GLU A 124 5.91 6.41 -11.97
CA GLU A 124 4.73 7.28 -11.79
C GLU A 124 4.44 7.54 -10.31
N ALA A 125 4.41 6.49 -9.50
CA ALA A 125 4.18 6.60 -8.05
C ALA A 125 5.30 7.39 -7.36
N TRP A 126 6.56 7.14 -7.71
CA TRP A 126 7.70 7.90 -7.17
C TRP A 126 7.70 9.37 -7.58
N LYS A 127 7.31 9.71 -8.81
CA LYS A 127 7.10 11.11 -9.22
C LYS A 127 6.05 11.78 -8.35
N ARG A 128 4.93 11.11 -8.07
CA ARG A 128 3.91 11.64 -7.18
C ARG A 128 4.47 11.89 -5.77
N ALA A 129 5.27 10.96 -5.23
CA ALA A 129 5.94 11.14 -3.95
C ALA A 129 6.89 12.36 -3.94
N ILE A 130 7.75 12.49 -4.95
CA ILE A 130 8.72 13.59 -5.09
C ILE A 130 8.01 14.94 -5.26
N ASN A 131 6.88 14.98 -5.98
CA ASN A 131 6.09 16.19 -6.16
C ASN A 131 5.44 16.67 -4.85
N LEU A 132 5.09 15.73 -3.97
CA LEU A 132 4.53 16.03 -2.64
C LEU A 132 5.64 16.43 -1.65
N ASP A 133 6.80 15.77 -1.71
CA ASP A 133 7.97 16.09 -0.90
C ASP A 133 9.27 15.83 -1.67
N ASN A 134 9.90 16.92 -2.12
CA ASN A 134 11.14 16.85 -2.90
C ASN A 134 12.36 16.45 -2.06
N THR A 135 12.30 16.53 -0.73
CA THR A 135 13.41 16.16 0.15
C THR A 135 13.63 14.65 0.19
N LEU A 136 12.61 13.88 -0.22
CA LEU A 136 12.68 12.43 -0.33
C LEU A 136 13.84 11.94 -1.20
N VAL A 137 14.21 12.68 -2.26
CA VAL A 137 15.32 12.29 -3.13
C VAL A 137 16.66 12.28 -2.37
N GLY A 138 16.83 13.19 -1.41
CA GLY A 138 18.01 13.21 -0.55
C GLY A 138 18.00 12.09 0.51
N LYS A 139 16.81 11.72 1.00
CA LYS A 139 16.63 10.66 2.00
C LYS A 139 16.69 9.25 1.40
N PHE A 140 16.20 9.09 0.18
CA PHE A 140 16.10 7.83 -0.55
C PHE A 140 16.77 7.97 -1.92
N PRO A 141 18.10 7.78 -2.00
CA PRO A 141 18.86 7.99 -3.23
C PRO A 141 18.35 7.17 -4.43
N GLY A 142 17.73 6.01 -4.19
CA GLY A 142 17.09 5.18 -5.23
C GLY A 142 16.03 5.93 -6.05
N LEU A 143 15.38 6.95 -5.48
CA LEU A 143 14.38 7.76 -6.17
C LEU A 143 14.97 8.59 -7.33
N ASN A 144 16.29 8.78 -7.39
CA ASN A 144 16.94 9.42 -8.55
C ASN A 144 16.71 8.65 -9.85
N VAL A 145 16.33 7.36 -9.78
CA VAL A 145 15.93 6.56 -10.94
C VAL A 145 14.88 7.26 -11.80
N VAL A 146 13.96 8.01 -11.18
CA VAL A 146 12.88 8.73 -11.87
C VAL A 146 13.43 9.69 -12.92
N TYR A 147 14.45 10.48 -12.56
CA TYR A 147 15.04 11.47 -13.47
C TYR A 147 15.79 10.81 -14.61
N VAL A 148 16.52 9.72 -14.33
CA VAL A 148 17.27 8.98 -15.35
C VAL A 148 16.31 8.28 -16.31
N TYR A 149 15.28 7.64 -15.77
CA TYR A 149 14.23 6.96 -16.53
C TYR A 149 13.51 7.94 -17.48
N ASP A 150 13.11 9.12 -17.00
CA ASP A 150 12.46 10.14 -17.84
C ASP A 150 13.37 10.70 -18.93
N ALA A 151 14.65 10.91 -18.62
CA ALA A 151 15.64 11.33 -19.60
C ALA A 151 15.84 10.26 -20.69
N MET A 152 15.80 8.97 -20.35
CA MET A 152 15.89 7.90 -21.34
C MET A 152 14.61 7.78 -22.18
N LYS A 153 13.43 7.78 -21.56
CA LYS A 153 12.15 7.69 -22.28
C LYS A 153 11.91 8.89 -23.20
N SER A 154 12.30 10.10 -22.79
CA SER A 154 12.22 11.29 -23.66
C SER A 154 13.12 11.22 -24.89
N GLN A 155 14.18 10.40 -24.84
CA GLN A 155 15.03 10.07 -26.00
C GLN A 155 14.44 8.94 -26.87
N GLY A 156 13.25 8.42 -26.54
CA GLY A 156 12.61 7.31 -27.24
C GLY A 156 13.29 5.95 -26.99
N LYS A 157 14.10 5.84 -25.93
CA LYS A 157 14.78 4.58 -25.59
C LYS A 157 13.80 3.59 -24.99
N ASP A 158 13.98 2.31 -25.34
CA ASP A 158 13.38 1.22 -24.57
C ASP A 158 14.24 0.96 -23.33
N VAL A 159 13.64 1.18 -22.16
CA VAL A 159 14.34 1.16 -20.88
C VAL A 159 14.03 -0.16 -20.20
N THR A 160 15.09 -0.90 -19.90
CA THR A 160 15.05 -2.09 -19.07
C THR A 160 15.73 -1.79 -17.74
N TYR A 161 15.49 -2.64 -16.74
CA TYR A 161 16.09 -2.45 -15.43
C TYR A 161 16.39 -3.78 -14.76
N LYS A 162 17.34 -3.71 -13.83
CA LYS A 162 17.67 -4.79 -12.92
C LYS A 162 17.62 -4.24 -11.50
N ILE A 163 16.84 -4.90 -10.64
CA ILE A 163 16.85 -4.60 -9.21
C ILE A 163 18.17 -5.12 -8.64
N ILE A 164 18.98 -4.22 -8.08
CA ILE A 164 20.22 -4.57 -7.38
C ILE A 164 19.89 -5.00 -5.95
N TYR A 165 19.06 -4.21 -5.28
CA TYR A 165 18.40 -4.58 -4.03
C TYR A 165 17.13 -3.77 -3.83
N ALA A 166 16.23 -4.30 -3.01
CA ALA A 166 15.03 -3.62 -2.54
C ALA A 166 14.72 -4.09 -1.13
N ASP A 167 14.62 -3.16 -0.20
CA ASP A 167 14.17 -3.39 1.16
C ASP A 167 12.79 -2.77 1.33
N LEU A 168 11.76 -3.61 1.47
CA LEU A 168 10.38 -3.19 1.57
C LEU A 168 10.02 -2.58 2.94
N GLU A 169 10.84 -2.81 3.97
CA GLU A 169 10.63 -2.27 5.32
C GLU A 169 11.10 -0.83 5.40
N SER A 170 12.38 -0.58 5.11
CA SER A 170 12.93 0.79 5.04
C SER A 170 12.40 1.54 3.81
N GLY A 171 12.09 0.79 2.76
CA GLY A 171 11.77 1.30 1.43
C GLY A 171 12.99 1.83 0.68
N ASP A 172 14.21 1.45 1.10
CA ASP A 172 15.44 1.71 0.37
C ASP A 172 15.61 0.70 -0.77
N PHE A 173 16.17 1.17 -1.89
CA PHE A 173 16.36 0.33 -3.06
C PHE A 173 17.43 0.90 -3.99
N SER A 174 17.96 0.02 -4.84
CA SER A 174 18.83 0.40 -5.93
C SER A 174 18.50 -0.42 -7.16
N VAL A 175 18.48 0.25 -8.31
CA VAL A 175 18.29 -0.38 -9.62
C VAL A 175 19.34 0.10 -10.59
N GLU A 176 19.68 -0.77 -11.52
CA GLU A 176 20.47 -0.46 -12.69
C GLU A 176 19.53 -0.32 -13.89
N LEU A 177 19.55 0.84 -14.55
CA LEU A 177 18.81 1.05 -15.79
C LEU A 177 19.70 0.78 -16.99
N SER A 178 19.16 0.09 -17.98
CA SER A 178 19.79 -0.15 -19.27
C SER A 178 18.87 0.29 -20.39
N ALA A 179 19.44 0.75 -21.50
CA ALA A 179 18.67 1.15 -22.67
C ALA A 179 19.17 0.40 -23.90
N ASN A 180 18.25 -0.23 -24.63
CA ASN A 180 18.56 -0.76 -25.94
C ASN A 180 18.32 0.35 -26.97
N GLY A 181 19.32 0.59 -27.83
CA GLY A 181 19.20 1.53 -28.94
C GLY A 181 18.49 0.87 -30.12
N ASN A 182 17.59 1.62 -30.78
CA ASN A 182 17.15 1.31 -32.14
C ASN A 182 18.31 1.42 -33.12
#